data_AF-A0A3G2IKV9-F1
#
_entry.id   AF-A0A3G2IKV9-F1
#
_cell.length_a   1.000
_cell.length_b   1.000
_cell.length_c   1.000
_cell.angle_alpha   90.00
_cell.angle_beta   90.00
_cell.angle_gamma   90.00
#
_symmetry.space_group_name_H-M   'P 1'
#
loop_
_entity.id
_entity.type
_entity.pdbx_description
1 polymer ?
#
loop_
_entity_poly.entity_id
_entity_poly.type
_entity_poly.pdbx_seq_one_letter_code
_entity_poly.pdbx_strand_id
1 'polypeptide(L)'
;MSTRGSRGRRSSPFEIDLGELQSLGAALGATANQMRLAYSRALNRTVQTLTKASVKLMRQEAGILDAKTIKRRVLSFEHQRESARELGGMKLWYGLNQIRLSELRGMIEGNASWQDEHHKLRDPKTGRYVSDRETSTVRFRPRGAALKDTDFMDAYVGENRKGKKTIFVRGEQNRRREAEMDIYAPMLDKIEDDIFQRVPEIFLHHYETDLKGRVKAGIHTSLRGKRSGGRYRVD
;
A
#
# COMPACT_ATOMS: atom_id res chain seq x y z
N MET A 1 5.56 32.98 14.77
CA MET A 1 4.53 32.35 13.93
C MET A 1 5.09 30.99 13.48
N SER A 2 4.95 29.92 14.27
CA SER A 2 3.85 28.93 14.22
C SER A 2 3.59 28.48 12.77
N THR A 3 3.89 27.26 12.31
CA THR A 3 3.55 25.94 12.87
C THR A 3 4.55 24.87 12.39
N ARG A 4 5.32 24.27 13.31
CA ARG A 4 6.11 23.04 13.05
C ARG A 4 5.86 21.97 14.12
N GLY A 5 4.66 21.99 14.73
CA GLY A 5 4.20 20.95 15.65
C GLY A 5 3.17 20.06 14.97
N SER A 6 3.34 18.73 15.12
CA SER A 6 2.36 17.65 14.86
C SER A 6 2.50 16.71 13.63
N ARG A 7 3.63 16.67 12.90
CA ARG A 7 3.86 15.62 11.87
C ARG A 7 4.29 14.24 12.43
N GLY A 8 3.73 13.84 13.57
CA GLY A 8 4.18 12.66 14.34
C GLY A 8 3.13 11.58 14.64
N ARG A 9 1.85 11.75 14.26
CA ARG A 9 0.81 10.73 14.47
C ARG A 9 0.38 10.13 13.13
N ARG A 10 1.22 9.27 12.54
CA ARG A 10 0.99 8.61 11.23
C ARG A 10 0.95 7.08 11.35
N SER A 11 0.14 6.63 12.28
CA SER A 11 -0.41 5.29 12.38
C SER A 11 -1.83 5.54 12.86
N SER A 12 -2.86 5.31 12.04
CA SER A 12 -4.23 5.40 12.55
C SER A 12 -4.41 4.24 13.53
N PRO A 13 -4.39 4.47 14.86
CA PRO A 13 -4.78 3.43 15.79
C PRO A 13 -6.31 3.48 15.76
N PHE A 14 -6.95 2.60 15.01
CA PHE A 14 -8.38 2.42 15.21
C PHE A 14 -8.55 1.99 16.68
N GLU A 15 -9.25 2.81 17.44
CA GLU A 15 -9.45 2.60 18.86
C GLU A 15 -10.58 1.60 19.01
N ILE A 16 -10.24 0.38 19.42
CA ILE A 16 -11.23 -0.64 19.69
C ILE A 16 -11.82 -0.34 21.07
N ASP A 17 -13.14 -0.17 21.14
CA ASP A 17 -13.84 -0.03 22.42
C ASP A 17 -13.71 -1.32 23.24
N LEU A 18 -12.86 -1.27 24.25
CA LEU A 18 -12.61 -2.41 25.13
C LEU A 18 -13.83 -2.74 26.01
N GLY A 19 -14.70 -1.76 26.30
CA GLY A 19 -15.93 -1.95 27.07
C GLY A 19 -16.98 -2.75 26.29
N GLU A 20 -17.10 -2.49 24.99
CA GLU A 20 -17.97 -3.26 24.10
C GLU A 20 -17.51 -4.72 24.02
N LEU A 21 -16.20 -4.95 23.85
CA LEU A 21 -15.64 -6.31 23.83
C LEU A 21 -15.87 -7.06 25.15
N GLN A 22 -15.75 -6.38 26.29
CA GLN A 22 -16.01 -6.97 27.60
C GLN A 22 -17.49 -7.34 27.77
N SER A 23 -18.40 -6.46 27.33
CA SER A 23 -19.84 -6.71 27.38
C SER A 23 -20.23 -7.91 26.51
N LEU A 24 -19.66 -8.01 25.30
CA LEU A 24 -19.84 -9.16 24.42
C LEU A 24 -19.29 -10.46 25.04
N GLY A 25 -18.11 -10.39 25.66
CA GLY A 25 -17.52 -11.53 26.36
C GLY A 25 -18.37 -12.01 27.53
N ALA A 26 -18.87 -11.09 28.34
CA ALA A 26 -19.76 -11.40 29.45
C ALA A 26 -21.07 -12.05 28.98
N ALA A 27 -21.70 -11.50 27.93
CA ALA A 27 -22.92 -12.06 27.34
C ALA A 27 -22.72 -13.49 26.81
N LEU A 28 -21.52 -13.81 26.32
CA LEU A 28 -21.16 -15.14 25.83
C LEU A 28 -20.59 -16.06 26.91
N GLY A 29 -20.46 -15.62 28.16
CA GLY A 29 -19.85 -16.40 29.25
C GLY A 29 -18.35 -16.71 29.01
N ALA A 30 -17.66 -15.85 28.25
CA ALA A 30 -16.27 -16.07 27.89
C ALA A 30 -15.31 -15.71 29.03
N THR A 31 -14.24 -16.49 29.17
CA THR A 31 -13.18 -16.16 30.14
C THR A 31 -12.26 -15.06 29.60
N ALA A 32 -11.59 -14.32 30.50
CA ALA A 32 -10.61 -13.29 30.11
C ALA A 32 -9.51 -13.81 29.17
N ASN A 33 -9.08 -15.07 29.36
CA ASN A 33 -8.12 -15.71 28.48
C ASN A 33 -8.69 -15.98 27.08
N GLN A 34 -9.95 -16.42 26.98
CA GLN A 34 -10.63 -16.62 25.69
C GLN A 34 -10.77 -15.31 24.93
N MET A 35 -11.18 -14.23 25.61
CA MET A 35 -11.27 -12.89 25.03
C MET A 35 -9.92 -12.42 24.49
N ARG A 36 -8.83 -12.57 25.26
CA ARG A 36 -7.48 -12.17 24.83
C ARG A 36 -6.97 -12.95 23.62
N LEU A 37 -7.25 -14.26 23.57
CA LEU A 37 -6.86 -15.13 22.46
C LEU A 37 -7.67 -14.86 21.19
N ALA A 38 -8.98 -14.65 21.34
CA ALA A 38 -9.85 -14.22 20.25
C ALA A 38 -9.39 -12.86 19.70
N TYR A 39 -9.05 -11.92 20.58
CA TYR A 39 -8.53 -10.60 20.21
C TYR A 39 -7.27 -10.70 19.34
N SER A 40 -6.22 -11.39 19.80
CA SER A 40 -4.98 -11.56 18.99
C SER A 40 -5.27 -12.13 17.61
N ARG A 41 -6.11 -13.16 17.57
CA ARG A 41 -6.41 -13.87 16.33
C ARG A 41 -7.24 -13.02 15.38
N ALA A 42 -8.22 -12.28 15.92
CA ALA A 42 -9.03 -11.34 15.17
C ALA A 42 -8.19 -10.20 14.61
N LEU A 43 -7.29 -9.64 15.43
CA LEU A 43 -6.35 -8.62 14.99
C LEU A 43 -5.53 -9.14 13.80
N ASN A 44 -4.89 -10.31 13.95
CA ASN A 44 -4.06 -10.93 12.92
C ASN A 44 -4.81 -11.25 11.61
N ARG A 45 -6.06 -11.72 11.71
CA ARG A 45 -6.91 -11.93 10.53
C ARG A 45 -7.29 -10.61 9.87
N THR A 46 -7.62 -9.60 10.67
CA THR A 46 -7.96 -8.25 10.19
C THR A 46 -6.79 -7.66 9.41
N VAL A 47 -5.56 -7.75 9.93
CA VAL A 47 -4.34 -7.35 9.19
C VAL A 47 -4.29 -7.98 7.81
N GLN A 48 -4.46 -9.31 7.75
CA GLN A 48 -4.31 -10.06 6.52
C GLN A 48 -5.38 -9.66 5.50
N THR A 49 -6.62 -9.47 5.97
CA THR A 49 -7.74 -9.00 5.14
C THR A 49 -7.47 -7.59 4.62
N LEU A 50 -7.07 -6.66 5.49
CA LEU A 50 -6.79 -5.27 5.11
C LEU A 50 -5.57 -5.15 4.19
N THR A 51 -4.51 -5.93 4.41
CA THR A 51 -3.35 -5.97 3.52
C THR A 51 -3.74 -6.45 2.13
N LYS A 52 -4.58 -7.50 2.03
CA LYS A 52 -5.10 -7.97 0.74
C LYS A 52 -5.97 -6.91 0.05
N ALA A 53 -6.87 -6.27 0.80
CA ALA A 53 -7.72 -5.21 0.28
C ALA A 53 -6.88 -4.01 -0.21
N SER A 54 -5.89 -3.61 0.59
CA SER A 54 -4.94 -2.54 0.26
C SER A 54 -4.12 -2.84 -1.00
N VAL A 55 -3.60 -4.06 -1.14
CA VAL A 55 -2.87 -4.48 -2.35
C VAL A 55 -3.77 -4.41 -3.59
N LYS A 56 -5.04 -4.82 -3.47
CA LYS A 56 -6.02 -4.72 -4.55
C LYS A 56 -6.30 -3.26 -4.90
N LEU A 57 -6.54 -2.41 -3.90
CA LEU A 57 -6.79 -0.99 -4.04
C LEU A 57 -5.62 -0.27 -4.73
N MET A 58 -4.38 -0.47 -4.26
CA MET A 58 -3.17 0.09 -4.90
C MET A 58 -3.02 -0.35 -6.36
N ARG A 59 -3.46 -1.56 -6.71
CA ARG A 59 -3.42 -2.03 -8.10
C ARG A 59 -4.47 -1.36 -8.98
N GLN A 60 -5.66 -1.12 -8.44
CA GLN A 60 -6.81 -0.58 -9.18
C GLN A 60 -6.73 0.95 -9.29
N GLU A 61 -6.53 1.63 -8.16
CA GLU A 61 -6.59 3.08 -8.08
C GLU A 61 -5.30 3.74 -8.56
N ALA A 62 -4.13 3.23 -8.13
CA ALA A 62 -2.85 3.75 -8.64
C ALA A 62 -2.41 3.09 -9.95
N GLY A 63 -2.98 1.95 -10.34
CA GLY A 63 -2.59 1.27 -11.59
C GLY A 63 -1.18 0.66 -11.56
N ILE A 64 -0.64 0.29 -10.40
CA ILE A 64 0.72 -0.27 -10.30
C ILE A 64 0.79 -1.64 -11.00
N LEU A 65 1.77 -1.81 -11.89
CA LEU A 65 1.93 -3.02 -12.71
C LEU A 65 2.40 -4.23 -11.92
N ASP A 66 3.47 -4.06 -11.13
CA ASP A 66 4.18 -5.16 -10.49
C ASP A 66 3.71 -5.39 -9.05
N ALA A 67 3.27 -6.62 -8.78
CA ALA A 67 2.89 -7.06 -7.44
C ALA A 67 4.04 -6.91 -6.44
N LYS A 68 5.30 -7.07 -6.86
CA LYS A 68 6.46 -6.87 -5.97
C LYS A 68 6.58 -5.41 -5.54
N THR A 69 6.29 -4.47 -6.42
CA THR A 69 6.28 -3.03 -6.09
C THR A 69 5.16 -2.71 -5.10
N ILE A 70 3.95 -3.25 -5.30
CA ILE A 70 2.85 -3.05 -4.36
C ILE A 70 3.18 -3.63 -2.98
N LYS A 71 3.73 -4.85 -2.92
CA LYS A 71 4.13 -5.50 -1.65
C LYS A 71 5.16 -4.70 -0.86
N ARG A 72 6.09 -4.01 -1.54
CA ARG A 72 7.06 -3.12 -0.86
C ARG A 72 6.40 -1.86 -0.31
N ARG A 73 5.22 -1.49 -0.81
CA ARG A 73 4.46 -0.28 -0.45
C ARG A 73 3.32 -0.55 0.52
N VAL A 74 2.94 -1.80 0.77
CA VAL A 74 1.93 -2.15 1.78
C VAL A 74 2.58 -3.11 2.76
N LEU A 75 3.01 -2.57 3.90
CA LEU A 75 3.68 -3.34 4.95
C LEU A 75 2.81 -3.39 6.19
N SER A 76 2.66 -4.57 6.77
CA SER A 76 2.00 -4.75 8.05
C SER A 76 3.02 -5.05 9.13
N PHE A 77 2.94 -4.35 10.25
CA PHE A 77 3.74 -4.57 11.43
C PHE A 77 2.81 -4.99 12.57
N GLU A 78 3.11 -6.13 13.18
CA GLU A 78 2.50 -6.55 14.43
C GLU A 78 3.27 -5.88 15.58
N HIS A 79 2.58 -5.18 16.46
CA HIS A 79 3.22 -4.65 17.66
C HIS A 79 3.36 -5.80 18.66
N GLN A 80 4.60 -6.14 18.98
CA GLN A 80 4.90 -7.13 20.00
C GLN A 80 4.42 -6.60 21.36
N ARG A 81 3.77 -7.48 22.13
CA ARG A 81 3.28 -7.15 23.47
C ARG A 81 4.48 -7.04 24.42
N GLU A 82 4.48 -6.08 25.34
CA GLU A 82 5.52 -6.00 26.37
C GLU A 82 5.22 -7.00 27.51
N SER A 83 3.93 -7.23 27.80
CA SER A 83 3.51 -8.23 28.78
C SER A 83 2.41 -9.18 28.27
N ALA A 84 2.28 -10.35 28.91
CA ALA A 84 1.25 -11.33 28.56
C ALA A 84 -0.19 -10.81 28.78
N ARG A 85 -0.34 -9.78 29.63
CA ARG A 85 -1.61 -9.14 29.99
C ARG A 85 -2.03 -8.03 29.01
N GLU A 86 -1.09 -7.47 28.25
CA GLU A 86 -1.40 -6.47 27.25
C GLU A 86 -2.04 -7.07 25.99
N LEU A 87 -2.92 -6.25 25.41
CA LEU A 87 -3.47 -6.48 24.08
C LEU A 87 -2.44 -5.99 23.05
N GLY A 88 -2.21 -6.81 22.03
CA GLY A 88 -1.31 -6.43 20.94
C GLY A 88 -1.93 -5.33 20.08
N GLY A 89 -1.07 -4.52 19.48
CA GLY A 89 -1.47 -3.52 18.47
C GLY A 89 -1.08 -3.96 17.07
N MET A 90 -1.62 -3.27 16.06
CA MET A 90 -1.23 -3.46 14.68
C MET A 90 -0.97 -2.12 14.01
N LYS A 91 -0.01 -2.09 13.07
CA LYS A 91 0.27 -0.93 12.24
C LYS A 91 0.34 -1.36 10.77
N LEU A 92 -0.43 -0.70 9.92
CA LEU A 92 -0.27 -0.74 8.48
C LEU A 92 0.53 0.47 8.03
N TRP A 93 1.52 0.23 7.19
CA TRP A 93 2.35 1.26 6.57
C TRP A 93 2.14 1.25 5.06
N TYR A 94 1.94 2.45 4.54
CA TYR A 94 1.73 2.70 3.12
C TYR A 94 2.87 3.55 2.54
N GLY A 95 3.60 2.98 1.60
CA GLY A 95 4.62 3.64 0.79
C GLY A 95 3.97 4.45 -0.33
N LEU A 96 3.45 5.62 0.02
CA LEU A 96 2.76 6.54 -0.89
C LEU A 96 3.68 7.60 -1.52
N ASN A 97 4.99 7.35 -1.55
CA ASN A 97 5.93 8.20 -2.27
C ASN A 97 5.69 8.12 -3.78
N GLN A 98 6.20 9.12 -4.50
CA GLN A 98 6.18 9.18 -5.96
C GLN A 98 6.62 7.85 -6.60
N ILE A 99 6.03 7.54 -7.75
CA ILE A 99 6.26 6.30 -8.46
C ILE A 99 6.65 6.58 -9.90
N ARG A 100 7.62 5.81 -10.40
CA ARG A 100 8.10 5.94 -11.79
C ARG A 100 7.03 5.51 -12.77
N LEU A 101 6.95 6.20 -13.91
CA LEU A 101 5.97 5.87 -14.93
C LEU A 101 6.11 4.44 -15.48
N SER A 102 7.32 3.88 -15.55
CA SER A 102 7.50 2.47 -15.96
C SER A 102 6.94 1.42 -14.99
N GLU A 103 6.58 1.82 -13.77
CA GLU A 103 5.92 0.96 -12.79
C GLU A 103 4.40 1.10 -12.82
N LEU A 104 3.88 2.09 -13.56
CA LEU A 104 2.47 2.39 -13.70
C LEU A 104 1.90 1.84 -15.01
N ARG A 105 0.64 1.41 -14.94
CA ARG A 105 -0.14 1.06 -16.12
C ARG A 105 -0.69 2.34 -16.73
N GLY A 106 -0.48 2.52 -18.03
CA GLY A 106 -0.95 3.70 -18.73
C GLY A 106 -0.59 3.68 -20.21
N MET A 107 -0.89 4.79 -20.88
CA MET A 107 -0.49 5.08 -22.24
C MET A 107 0.41 6.31 -22.25
N ILE A 108 1.51 6.24 -23.00
CA ILE A 108 2.39 7.37 -23.24
C ILE A 108 2.03 7.92 -24.62
N GLU A 109 1.65 9.19 -24.67
CA GLU A 109 1.31 9.91 -25.90
C GLU A 109 2.35 11.00 -26.17
N GLY A 110 2.86 11.01 -27.40
CA GLY A 110 3.89 11.96 -27.82
C GLY A 110 4.87 11.30 -28.78
N ASN A 111 5.29 12.08 -29.78
CA ASN A 111 6.18 11.63 -30.85
C ASN A 111 7.65 12.03 -30.60
N ALA A 112 7.95 12.55 -29.41
CA ALA A 112 9.30 12.89 -29.01
C ALA A 112 10.05 11.61 -28.61
N SER A 113 10.57 10.88 -29.60
CA SER A 113 11.51 9.80 -29.34
C SER A 113 12.93 10.35 -29.21
N TRP A 114 13.75 9.69 -28.39
CA TRP A 114 15.15 10.06 -28.25
C TRP A 114 15.89 9.99 -29.60
N GLN A 115 15.59 8.98 -30.43
CA GLN A 115 16.23 8.80 -31.75
C GLN A 115 15.88 9.95 -32.70
N ASP A 116 14.60 10.34 -32.79
CA ASP A 116 14.14 11.38 -33.73
C ASP A 116 14.74 12.74 -33.41
N GLU A 117 14.98 13.04 -32.14
CA GLU A 117 15.54 14.31 -31.73
C GLU A 117 17.04 14.43 -32.06
N HIS A 118 17.82 13.34 -31.98
CA HIS A 118 19.25 13.39 -32.36
C HIS A 118 19.47 13.71 -33.83
N HIS A 119 18.56 13.24 -34.70
CA HIS A 119 18.63 13.49 -36.14
C HIS A 119 18.12 14.89 -36.54
N LYS A 120 17.34 15.57 -35.68
CA LYS A 120 16.79 16.91 -35.93
C LYS A 120 17.67 18.07 -35.45
N LEU A 121 18.77 17.79 -34.74
CA LEU A 121 19.68 18.83 -34.23
C LEU A 121 20.59 19.41 -35.32
N ARG A 122 20.38 19.07 -36.59
CA ARG A 122 21.09 19.67 -37.73
C ARG A 122 20.16 20.58 -38.49
N ASP A 123 20.62 21.80 -38.74
CA ASP A 123 19.95 22.74 -39.63
C ASP A 123 19.86 22.12 -41.04
N PRO A 124 18.65 21.95 -41.61
CA PRO A 124 18.48 21.36 -42.93
C PRO A 124 19.18 22.13 -44.05
N LYS A 125 19.39 23.45 -43.88
CA LYS A 125 19.99 24.33 -44.89
C LYS A 125 21.51 24.43 -44.75
N THR A 126 22.01 24.47 -43.52
CA THR A 126 23.45 24.70 -43.27
C THR A 126 24.19 23.44 -42.82
N GLY A 127 23.49 22.35 -42.47
CA GLY A 127 24.05 21.11 -41.93
C GLY A 127 24.69 21.24 -40.55
N ARG A 128 24.73 22.46 -39.99
CA ARG A 128 25.33 22.79 -38.70
C ARG A 128 24.44 22.32 -37.57
N TYR A 129 25.07 22.01 -36.44
CA TYR A 129 24.33 21.66 -35.23
C TYR A 129 23.63 22.91 -34.68
N VAL A 130 22.32 22.82 -34.45
CA VAL A 130 21.52 23.87 -33.83
C VAL A 130 21.47 23.59 -32.33
N SER A 131 21.96 24.53 -31.52
CA SER A 131 21.93 24.42 -30.06
C SER A 131 20.53 24.66 -29.48
N ASP A 132 19.69 25.37 -30.22
CA ASP A 132 18.33 25.70 -29.84
C ASP A 132 17.40 24.53 -30.18
N ARG A 133 16.95 23.81 -29.14
CA ARG A 133 16.16 22.59 -29.27
C ARG A 133 14.74 22.89 -28.87
N GLU A 134 13.79 22.54 -29.73
CA GLU A 134 12.37 22.59 -29.38
C GLU A 134 12.09 21.70 -28.15
N THR A 135 11.47 22.28 -27.13
CA THR A 135 11.04 21.55 -25.94
C THR A 135 9.88 20.64 -26.30
N SER A 136 10.12 19.33 -26.22
CA SER A 136 9.09 18.32 -26.42
C SER A 136 8.18 18.19 -25.20
N THR A 137 6.87 18.10 -25.42
CA THR A 137 5.89 17.74 -24.38
C THR A 137 5.40 16.32 -24.62
N VAL A 138 5.43 15.49 -23.58
CA VAL A 138 4.94 14.11 -23.62
C VAL A 138 3.87 13.92 -22.55
N ARG A 139 2.74 13.36 -22.93
CA ARG A 139 1.61 13.09 -22.04
C ARG A 139 1.65 11.65 -21.55
N PHE A 140 1.34 11.46 -20.27
CA PHE A 140 1.02 10.14 -19.72
C PHE A 140 -0.45 10.09 -19.31
N ARG A 141 -1.17 9.10 -19.83
CA ARG A 141 -2.53 8.77 -19.43
C ARG A 141 -2.52 7.54 -18.54
N PRO A 142 -2.63 7.66 -17.21
CA PRO A 142 -2.66 6.51 -16.32
C PRO A 142 -3.95 5.70 -16.53
N ARG A 143 -3.88 4.38 -16.32
CA ARG A 143 -5.06 3.51 -16.23
C ARG A 143 -5.57 3.35 -14.80
N GLY A 144 -4.84 3.85 -13.81
CA GLY A 144 -5.29 3.88 -12.42
C GLY A 144 -6.39 4.93 -12.25
N ALA A 145 -7.52 4.55 -11.67
CA ALA A 145 -8.72 5.40 -11.62
C ALA A 145 -8.53 6.69 -10.79
N ALA A 146 -7.64 6.66 -9.79
CA ALA A 146 -7.39 7.80 -8.92
C ALA A 146 -6.38 8.81 -9.49
N LEU A 147 -5.68 8.44 -10.57
CA LEU A 147 -4.60 9.25 -11.14
C LEU A 147 -5.09 9.99 -12.39
N LYS A 148 -4.61 11.22 -12.58
CA LYS A 148 -4.99 12.08 -13.70
C LYS A 148 -3.93 12.07 -14.79
N ASP A 149 -4.39 12.32 -16.02
CA ASP A 149 -3.50 12.61 -17.15
C ASP A 149 -2.52 13.72 -16.78
N THR A 150 -1.25 13.53 -17.11
CA THR A 150 -0.19 14.47 -16.76
C THR A 150 0.71 14.72 -17.97
N ASP A 151 0.95 16.00 -18.24
CA ASP A 151 1.88 16.46 -19.28
C ASP A 151 3.25 16.71 -18.66
N PHE A 152 4.29 16.17 -19.30
CA PHE A 152 5.68 16.36 -18.93
C PHE A 152 6.35 17.26 -19.97
N MET A 153 6.77 18.44 -19.53
CA MET A 153 7.51 19.39 -20.38
C MET A 153 8.99 18.99 -20.47
N ASP A 154 9.60 19.37 -21.60
CA ASP A 154 10.99 19.03 -21.95
C ASP A 154 11.30 17.54 -21.71
N ALA A 155 10.42 16.69 -22.24
CA ALA A 155 10.42 15.26 -21.98
C ALA A 155 10.42 14.46 -23.28
N TYR A 156 10.94 13.24 -23.21
CA TYR A 156 10.96 12.33 -24.36
C TYR A 156 10.70 10.90 -23.93
N VAL A 157 10.29 10.08 -24.90
CA VAL A 157 10.01 8.67 -24.71
C VAL A 157 11.28 7.87 -24.96
N GLY A 158 11.59 6.95 -24.04
CA GLY A 158 12.72 6.04 -24.19
C GLY A 158 12.55 4.78 -23.36
N GLU A 159 13.59 3.96 -23.34
CA GLU A 159 13.63 2.74 -22.52
C GLU A 159 14.55 2.93 -21.33
N ASN A 160 14.12 2.45 -20.16
CA ASN A 160 14.98 2.41 -18.99
C ASN A 160 15.96 1.24 -19.05
N ARG A 161 16.88 1.15 -18.08
CA ARG A 161 17.88 0.08 -17.99
C ARG A 161 17.31 -1.35 -17.94
N LYS A 162 16.00 -1.49 -17.67
CA LYS A 162 15.29 -2.76 -17.61
C LYS A 162 14.48 -3.04 -18.89
N GLY A 163 14.72 -2.29 -19.98
CA GLY A 163 14.00 -2.40 -21.24
C GLY A 163 12.54 -1.97 -21.17
N LYS A 164 12.14 -1.22 -20.13
CA LYS A 164 10.76 -0.72 -20.02
C LYS A 164 10.64 0.65 -20.64
N LYS A 165 9.68 0.80 -21.54
CA LYS A 165 9.28 2.11 -22.10
C LYS A 165 8.81 3.04 -20.97
N THR A 166 9.32 4.26 -20.97
CA THR A 166 9.05 5.27 -19.96
C THR A 166 9.24 6.67 -20.55
N ILE A 167 8.92 7.69 -19.76
CA ILE A 167 9.21 9.09 -20.10
C ILE A 167 10.45 9.52 -19.33
N PHE A 168 11.37 10.18 -20.01
CA PHE A 168 12.50 10.86 -19.40
C PHE A 168 12.27 12.36 -19.46
N VAL A 169 12.37 13.01 -18.30
CA VAL A 169 12.41 14.47 -18.18
C VAL A 169 13.87 14.89 -18.18
N ARG A 170 14.21 15.85 -19.02
CA ARG A 170 15.55 16.45 -19.03
C ARG A 170 15.70 17.35 -17.81
N GLY A 171 16.86 17.31 -17.19
CA GLY A 171 17.24 18.17 -16.08
C GLY A 171 18.47 19.00 -16.45
N GLU A 172 18.92 19.79 -15.49
CA GLU A 172 20.11 20.63 -15.66
C GLU A 172 21.35 19.80 -15.97
N GLN A 173 22.28 20.40 -16.72
CA GLN A 173 23.57 19.80 -17.09
C GLN A 173 23.45 18.44 -17.81
N ASN A 174 22.47 18.30 -18.72
CA ASN A 174 22.28 17.11 -19.54
C ASN A 174 21.97 15.82 -18.74
N ARG A 175 21.57 15.96 -17.46
CA ARG A 175 21.10 14.83 -16.65
C ARG A 175 19.67 14.52 -17.04
N ARG A 176 19.36 13.23 -17.22
CA ARG A 176 17.99 12.75 -17.44
C ARG A 176 17.49 12.02 -16.21
N ARG A 177 16.23 12.23 -15.86
CA ARG A 177 15.52 11.46 -14.84
C ARG A 177 14.30 10.81 -15.44
N GLU A 178 13.99 9.60 -14.96
CA GLU A 178 12.72 8.98 -15.28
C GLU A 178 11.60 9.82 -14.66
N ALA A 179 10.53 10.06 -15.43
CA ALA A 179 9.36 10.76 -14.93
C ALA A 179 8.72 9.96 -13.79
N GLU A 180 8.25 10.68 -12.78
CA GLU A 180 7.56 10.13 -11.63
C GLU A 180 6.21 10.83 -11.49
N MET A 181 5.25 10.12 -10.93
CA MET A 181 3.91 10.64 -10.67
C MET A 181 3.64 10.59 -9.18
N ASP A 182 3.01 11.65 -8.67
CA ASP A 182 2.56 11.68 -7.30
C ASP A 182 1.30 10.83 -7.14
N ILE A 183 1.33 9.98 -6.14
CA ILE A 183 0.21 9.10 -5.77
C ILE A 183 -0.27 9.40 -4.34
N TYR A 184 0.37 10.32 -3.62
CA TYR A 184 0.15 10.48 -2.18
C TYR A 184 -1.30 10.85 -1.85
N ALA A 185 -1.74 12.03 -2.30
CA ALA A 185 -3.08 12.52 -2.05
C ALA A 185 -4.17 11.57 -2.58
N PRO A 186 -4.19 11.21 -3.89
CA PRO A 186 -5.28 10.39 -4.43
C PRO A 186 -5.37 9.00 -3.78
N MET A 187 -4.24 8.42 -3.36
CA MET A 187 -4.27 7.11 -2.69
C MET A 187 -4.61 7.21 -1.21
N LEU A 188 -4.22 8.29 -0.53
CA LEU A 188 -4.57 8.48 0.87
C LEU A 188 -6.08 8.54 1.03
N ASP A 189 -6.76 9.36 0.23
CA ASP A 189 -8.22 9.50 0.25
C ASP A 189 -8.90 8.12 0.06
N LYS A 190 -8.43 7.35 -0.95
CA LYS A 190 -8.94 6.00 -1.20
C LYS A 190 -8.68 5.01 -0.07
N ILE A 191 -7.53 5.09 0.59
CA ILE A 191 -7.22 4.21 1.73
C ILE A 191 -8.11 4.56 2.93
N GLU A 192 -8.31 5.84 3.20
CA GLU A 192 -9.17 6.28 4.30
C GLU A 192 -10.62 5.83 4.08
N ASP A 193 -11.17 6.05 2.89
CA ASP A 193 -12.54 5.69 2.54
C ASP A 193 -12.76 4.18 2.46
N ASP A 194 -11.91 3.44 1.72
CA ASP A 194 -12.20 2.05 1.38
C ASP A 194 -11.58 1.03 2.35
N ILE A 195 -10.53 1.42 3.09
CA ILE A 195 -9.80 0.50 3.98
C ILE A 195 -10.08 0.82 5.43
N PHE A 196 -9.89 2.07 5.86
CA PHE A 196 -9.95 2.41 7.29
C PHE A 196 -11.39 2.38 7.84
N GLN A 197 -12.39 2.79 7.05
CA GLN A 197 -13.79 2.71 7.48
C GLN A 197 -14.26 1.28 7.79
N ARG A 198 -13.67 0.28 7.16
CA ARG A 198 -14.08 -1.14 7.28
C ARG A 198 -13.40 -1.89 8.43
N VAL A 199 -12.41 -1.27 9.08
CA VAL A 199 -11.60 -1.95 10.10
C VAL A 199 -12.45 -2.44 11.28
N PRO A 200 -13.34 -1.62 11.88
CA PRO A 200 -14.12 -2.05 13.04
C PRO A 200 -15.00 -3.26 12.72
N GLU A 201 -15.71 -3.22 11.59
CA GLU A 201 -16.60 -4.29 11.14
C GLU A 201 -15.83 -5.60 10.90
N ILE A 202 -14.73 -5.56 10.14
CA ILE A 202 -13.92 -6.75 9.84
C ILE A 202 -13.33 -7.34 11.14
N PHE A 203 -12.85 -6.47 12.03
CA PHE A 203 -12.30 -6.90 13.30
C PHE A 203 -13.36 -7.57 14.17
N LEU A 204 -14.51 -6.92 14.38
CA LEU A 204 -15.58 -7.42 15.22
C LEU A 204 -16.11 -8.76 14.71
N HIS A 205 -16.30 -8.88 13.40
CA HIS A 205 -16.71 -10.13 12.76
C HIS A 205 -15.73 -11.28 13.08
N HIS A 206 -14.42 -11.04 12.94
CA HIS A 206 -13.41 -12.06 13.26
C HIS A 206 -13.32 -12.36 14.75
N TYR A 207 -13.49 -11.35 15.61
CA TYR A 207 -13.47 -11.48 17.06
C TYR A 207 -14.63 -12.32 17.55
N GLU A 208 -15.86 -11.95 17.20
CA GLU A 208 -17.08 -12.62 17.63
C GLU A 208 -17.10 -14.08 17.17
N THR A 209 -16.75 -14.34 15.90
CA THR A 209 -16.68 -15.69 15.35
C THR A 209 -15.68 -16.57 16.09
N ASP A 210 -14.47 -16.05 16.37
CA ASP A 210 -13.44 -16.82 17.07
C ASP A 210 -13.80 -17.02 18.55
N LEU A 211 -14.39 -16.01 19.20
CA LEU A 211 -14.81 -16.06 20.60
C LEU A 211 -15.92 -17.10 20.80
N LYS A 212 -17.00 -17.05 19.99
CA LYS A 212 -18.07 -18.04 19.99
C LYS A 212 -17.53 -19.46 19.81
N GLY A 213 -16.60 -19.64 18.88
CA GLY A 213 -15.94 -20.94 18.65
C GLY A 213 -15.16 -21.44 19.88
N ARG A 214 -14.44 -20.55 20.57
CA ARG A 214 -13.68 -20.90 21.78
C ARG A 214 -14.56 -21.23 22.97
N VAL A 215 -15.63 -20.47 23.18
CA VAL A 215 -16.58 -20.71 24.26
C VAL A 215 -17.24 -22.08 24.04
N LYS A 216 -17.78 -22.33 22.84
CA LYS A 216 -18.43 -23.60 22.49
C LYS A 216 -17.50 -24.81 22.69
N ALA A 217 -16.21 -24.64 22.42
CA ALA A 217 -15.22 -25.73 22.52
C ALA A 217 -14.47 -25.78 23.86
N GLY A 218 -14.76 -24.89 24.83
CA GLY A 218 -14.03 -24.84 26.11
C GLY A 218 -12.52 -24.55 25.96
N ILE A 219 -12.09 -23.86 24.90
CA ILE A 219 -10.67 -23.66 24.60
C ILE A 219 -10.14 -22.47 25.41
N HIS A 220 -9.32 -22.73 26.42
CA HIS A 220 -8.73 -21.68 27.27
C HIS A 220 -7.25 -21.37 26.95
N THR A 221 -6.61 -22.13 26.05
CA THR A 221 -5.18 -21.99 25.71
C THR A 221 -4.98 -21.68 24.22
N SER A 222 -3.86 -21.04 23.87
CA SER A 222 -3.48 -20.85 22.47
C SER A 222 -3.05 -22.20 21.87
N LEU A 223 -3.70 -22.64 20.80
CA LEU A 223 -3.35 -23.88 20.07
C LEU A 223 -1.95 -23.87 19.42
N ARG A 224 -1.13 -22.83 19.62
CA ARG A 224 0.21 -22.68 19.03
C ARG A 224 1.30 -23.49 19.77
N GLY A 225 0.94 -24.68 20.27
CA GLY A 225 1.85 -25.55 21.03
C GLY A 225 1.46 -27.02 21.20
N LYS A 226 0.30 -27.48 20.70
CA LYS A 226 -0.07 -28.90 20.77
C LYS A 226 -0.43 -29.46 19.39
N ARG A 227 0.61 -29.79 18.62
CA ARG A 227 0.57 -30.97 17.75
C ARG A 227 1.21 -32.12 18.53
N SER A 228 0.48 -32.66 19.50
CA SER A 228 0.79 -33.97 20.09
C SER A 228 -0.36 -34.89 19.74
N GLY A 229 -0.28 -35.51 18.56
CA GLY A 229 -1.03 -36.71 18.27
C GLY A 229 -0.46 -37.83 19.13
N GLY A 230 -0.94 -37.94 20.37
CA GLY A 230 -0.76 -39.11 21.21
C GLY A 230 -2.10 -39.82 21.27
N ARG A 231 -2.29 -40.83 20.41
CA ARG A 231 -3.31 -41.85 20.62
C ARG A 231 -2.95 -42.55 21.93
N TYR A 232 -3.71 -42.33 23.00
CA TYR A 232 -3.76 -43.31 24.07
C TYR A 232 -4.59 -44.48 23.54
N ARG A 233 -3.92 -45.58 23.22
CA ARG A 233 -4.53 -46.90 23.34
C ARG A 233 -4.65 -47.15 24.83
N VAL A 234 -5.88 -47.35 25.29
CA VAL A 234 -6.15 -48.12 26.50
C VAL A 234 -6.32 -49.56 26.01
N ASP A 235 -5.74 -50.47 26.78
CA ASP A 235 -5.58 -51.90 26.49
C ASP A 235 -6.84 -52.61 25.96
#